data_AF-A0A850MM18-F1
#
_entry.id   AF-A0A850MM18-F1
#
_cell.length_a   1.000
_cell.length_b   1.000
_cell.length_c   1.000
_cell.angle_alpha   90.00
_cell.angle_beta   90.00
_cell.angle_gamma   90.00
#
_symmetry.space_group_name_H-M   'P 1'
#
loop_
_entity.id
_entity.type
_entity.pdbx_description
1 polymer ?
#
loop_
_entity_poly.entity_id
_entity_poly.type
_entity_poly.pdbx_seq_one_letter_code
_entity_poly.pdbx_strand_id
1 'polypeptide(L)'
;MIYNIFFIHKGRGLNLLQHSFSGSKLDEDLVSGFISALISFIDALQPPTEDYQQEKLIRTVDRGDFKILIETGETVMGILFVNIEKVEVRKKLREIIKQFEQKFKLKDWAGTIEVDKYESFKEIIFKKFATEIIQISDVPNLTPFVNEFFKTHDELDLLGELNLSAGLLELLMRIDGTSDVQEIANRLECPVEEAIEKIGYLFELGDFITIESPVNETDIYVLTPEAMPVFRMNTYERETIVNLFGSDGIDILLNIDSSRSVQGIQKKTNIDLEKIKEVLRFSSMEQLIKRVRVHPIIRESVDLATITFDKELSSIFKKIMGLCDGNHSLREIAKNLNVPIPVITGFLVTLGDHVEWSKK
;
A
#
# COMPACT_ATOMS: atom_id res chain seq x y z
N MET A 1 5.43 5.82 -0.56
CA MET A 1 6.16 4.58 -0.86
C MET A 1 7.57 4.62 -0.27
N ILE A 2 8.02 3.47 0.23
CA ILE A 2 9.40 3.22 0.65
C ILE A 2 10.06 2.42 -0.48
N TYR A 3 11.30 2.77 -0.83
CA TYR A 3 12.03 2.16 -1.95
C TYR A 3 13.10 1.17 -1.47
N ASN A 4 14.00 1.63 -0.60
CA ASN A 4 15.12 0.84 -0.11
C ASN A 4 15.46 1.24 1.32
N ILE A 5 15.98 0.28 2.08
CA ILE A 5 16.54 0.49 3.40
C ILE A 5 17.95 -0.11 3.48
N PHE A 6 18.87 0.62 4.11
CA PHE A 6 20.26 0.22 4.32
C PHE A 6 20.64 0.41 5.77
N PHE A 7 21.34 -0.57 6.34
CA PHE A 7 21.98 -0.46 7.65
C PHE A 7 23.47 -0.42 7.45
N ILE A 8 24.09 0.68 7.87
CA ILE A 8 25.53 0.92 7.70
C ILE A 8 26.19 0.97 9.07
N HIS A 9 27.34 0.31 9.21
CA HIS A 9 28.15 0.42 10.41
C HIS A 9 28.84 1.80 10.49
N LYS A 10 28.49 2.61 11.47
CA LYS A 10 28.97 4.01 11.58
C LYS A 10 30.48 4.16 11.57
N GLY A 11 31.17 3.35 12.38
CA GLY A 11 32.62 3.48 12.56
C GLY A 11 33.45 2.98 11.37
N ARG A 12 32.83 2.30 10.40
CA ARG A 12 33.55 1.66 9.28
C ARG A 12 32.97 2.02 7.90
N GLY A 13 31.76 2.57 7.83
CA GLY A 13 31.08 2.85 6.56
C GLY A 13 30.79 1.59 5.74
N LEU A 14 30.61 0.44 6.39
CA LEU A 14 30.31 -0.83 5.73
C LEU A 14 28.81 -1.07 5.73
N ASN A 15 28.26 -1.49 4.59
CA ASN A 15 26.90 -1.98 4.53
C ASN A 15 26.78 -3.30 5.31
N LEU A 16 25.82 -3.37 6.23
CA LEU A 16 25.52 -4.55 7.04
C LEU A 16 24.30 -5.28 6.48
N LEU A 17 23.33 -4.54 5.94
CA LEU A 17 22.08 -5.09 5.45
C LEU A 17 21.43 -4.10 4.48
N GLN A 18 20.99 -4.61 3.33
CA GLN A 18 20.13 -3.87 2.40
C GLN A 18 18.84 -4.64 2.15
N HIS A 19 17.73 -3.92 2.05
CA HIS A 19 16.48 -4.49 1.56
C HIS A 19 15.77 -3.51 0.61
N SER A 20 15.25 -4.04 -0.49
CA SER A 20 14.57 -3.29 -1.56
C SER A 20 13.10 -3.66 -1.56
N PHE A 21 12.23 -2.65 -1.56
CA PHE A 21 10.78 -2.82 -1.58
C PHE A 21 10.17 -2.63 -2.98
N SER A 22 10.91 -2.01 -3.90
CA SER A 22 10.43 -1.61 -5.23
C SER A 22 11.07 -2.42 -6.38
N GLY A 23 11.74 -3.53 -6.08
CA GLY A 23 12.45 -4.38 -7.06
C GLY A 23 13.69 -3.73 -7.69
N SER A 24 13.84 -2.41 -7.59
CA SER A 24 15.03 -1.67 -8.01
C SER A 24 16.18 -1.93 -7.02
N LYS A 25 17.20 -2.65 -7.47
CA LYS A 25 18.43 -2.85 -6.71
C LYS A 25 19.34 -1.63 -6.87
N LEU A 26 19.51 -0.89 -5.79
CA LEU A 26 20.58 0.09 -5.66
C LEU A 26 21.88 -0.62 -5.28
N ASP A 27 23.00 -0.15 -5.80
CA ASP A 27 24.33 -0.66 -5.47
C ASP A 27 24.69 -0.28 -4.03
N GLU A 28 24.97 -1.30 -3.20
CA GLU A 28 25.19 -1.11 -1.77
C GLU A 28 26.51 -0.39 -1.47
N ASP A 29 27.55 -0.63 -2.25
CA ASP A 29 28.86 0.01 -2.10
C ASP A 29 28.78 1.49 -2.51
N LEU A 30 28.02 1.79 -3.56
CA LEU A 30 27.79 3.17 -4.00
C LEU A 30 27.04 3.97 -2.93
N VAL A 31 25.95 3.43 -2.39
CA VAL A 31 25.15 4.10 -1.35
C VAL A 31 26.00 4.26 -0.09
N SER A 32 26.70 3.22 0.34
CA SER A 32 27.52 3.27 1.55
C SER A 32 28.68 4.26 1.43
N GLY A 33 29.37 4.26 0.29
CA GLY A 33 30.44 5.21 -0.01
C GLY A 33 29.94 6.65 -0.08
N PHE A 34 28.83 6.89 -0.79
CA PHE A 34 28.22 8.23 -0.89
C PHE A 34 27.82 8.77 0.48
N ILE A 35 27.11 8.00 1.29
CA ILE A 35 26.60 8.46 2.58
C ILE A 35 27.75 8.68 3.56
N SER A 36 28.73 7.77 3.60
CA SER A 36 29.91 7.93 4.44
C SER A 36 30.71 9.19 4.07
N ALA A 37 30.88 9.46 2.77
CA ALA A 37 31.54 10.67 2.28
C ALA A 37 30.74 11.94 2.62
N LEU A 38 29.42 11.91 2.44
CA LEU A 38 28.53 13.03 2.76
C LEU A 38 28.59 13.40 4.25
N ILE A 39 28.55 12.40 5.13
CA ILE A 39 28.65 12.59 6.58
C ILE A 39 30.02 13.16 6.95
N SER A 40 31.10 12.54 6.46
CA SER A 40 32.47 13.01 6.71
C SER A 40 32.68 14.45 6.24
N PHE A 41 32.10 14.80 5.09
CA PHE A 41 32.14 16.17 4.56
C PHE A 41 31.39 17.14 5.46
N ILE A 42 30.19 16.79 5.93
CA ILE A 42 29.41 17.66 6.80
C ILE A 42 30.05 17.80 8.18
N ASP A 43 30.60 16.72 8.74
CA ASP A 43 31.36 16.76 9.99
C ASP A 43 32.59 17.66 9.87
N ALA A 44 33.27 17.68 8.71
CA ALA A 44 34.40 18.57 8.44
C ALA A 44 34.01 20.06 8.30
N LEU A 45 32.77 20.36 7.94
CA LEU A 45 32.26 21.73 7.81
C LEU A 45 31.79 22.34 9.15
N GLN A 46 31.57 21.52 10.18
CA GLN A 46 31.07 22.01 11.46
C GLN A 46 32.22 22.60 12.31
N PRO A 47 32.09 23.85 12.80
CA PRO A 47 33.10 24.43 13.67
C PRO A 47 33.13 23.68 15.01
N PRO A 48 34.32 23.41 15.57
CA PRO A 48 34.44 22.71 16.84
C PRO A 48 33.84 23.59 17.93
N THR A 49 32.65 23.23 18.41
CA THR A 49 31.96 23.94 19.50
C THR A 49 31.88 23.00 20.70
N GLU A 50 32.14 23.53 21.90
CA GLU A 50 32.36 22.76 23.13
C GLU A 50 31.17 21.88 23.56
N ASP A 51 29.98 22.09 22.99
CA ASP A 51 28.75 21.31 23.20
C ASP A 51 28.61 20.11 22.22
N TYR A 52 29.69 19.36 22.02
CA TYR A 52 29.78 18.21 21.07
C TYR A 52 28.86 17.00 21.38
N GLN A 53 28.02 17.08 22.41
CA GLN A 53 27.29 15.93 22.95
C GLN A 53 25.83 15.80 22.46
N GLN A 54 25.31 16.76 21.67
CA GLN A 54 23.93 16.66 21.15
C GLN A 54 23.83 16.92 19.63
N GLU A 55 23.99 15.81 18.90
CA GLU A 55 23.24 15.46 17.67
C GLU A 55 22.89 16.58 16.67
N LYS A 56 23.85 17.01 15.85
CA LYS A 56 23.57 17.65 14.55
C LYS A 56 24.06 16.79 13.39
N LEU A 57 23.64 15.53 13.40
CA LEU A 57 23.82 14.62 12.27
C LEU A 57 22.81 14.97 11.17
N ILE A 58 23.18 14.71 9.91
CA ILE A 58 22.26 14.81 8.78
C ILE A 58 21.10 13.85 9.05
N ARG A 59 19.88 14.39 9.04
CA ARG A 59 18.66 13.60 9.26
C ARG A 59 17.85 13.36 8.00
N THR A 60 17.97 14.25 7.01
CA THR A 60 17.28 14.16 5.72
C THR A 60 18.16 14.74 4.63
N VAL A 61 18.24 14.05 3.48
CA VAL A 61 18.66 14.62 2.20
C VAL A 61 17.43 14.66 1.30
N ASP A 62 17.06 15.83 0.82
CA ASP A 62 15.87 16.03 -0.02
C ASP A 62 16.28 16.27 -1.47
N ARG A 63 15.84 15.40 -2.38
CA ARG A 63 16.08 15.52 -3.83
C ARG A 63 14.78 15.75 -4.60
N GLY A 64 13.70 16.19 -3.95
CA GLY A 64 12.40 16.39 -4.58
C GLY A 64 11.67 15.07 -4.86
N ASP A 65 12.25 14.20 -5.71
CA ASP A 65 11.68 12.92 -6.12
C ASP A 65 11.73 11.83 -5.08
N PHE A 66 12.75 11.88 -4.24
CA PHE A 66 12.84 11.08 -3.04
C PHE A 66 13.57 11.84 -1.95
N LYS A 67 13.38 11.35 -0.74
CA LYS A 67 14.07 11.78 0.46
C LYS A 67 14.86 10.60 1.00
N ILE A 68 16.08 10.89 1.41
CA ILE A 68 16.92 9.95 2.15
C ILE A 68 16.76 10.30 3.62
N LEU A 69 16.02 9.49 4.36
CA LEU A 69 15.92 9.62 5.81
C LEU A 69 17.11 8.90 6.43
N ILE A 70 17.84 9.60 7.29
CA ILE A 70 18.98 9.05 7.99
C ILE A 70 18.67 9.07 9.48
N GLU A 71 18.76 7.91 10.10
CA GLU A 71 18.59 7.71 11.53
C GLU A 71 19.79 6.98 12.10
N THR A 72 20.17 7.38 13.31
CA THR A 72 21.44 7.03 13.92
C THR A 72 21.16 6.25 15.20
N GLY A 73 21.57 4.98 15.23
CA GLY A 73 21.58 4.12 16.42
C GLY A 73 22.84 4.33 17.25
N GLU A 74 23.26 3.34 18.04
CA GLU A 74 24.53 3.42 18.78
C GLU A 74 25.74 3.18 17.85
N THR A 75 25.71 2.07 17.14
CA THR A 75 26.73 1.51 16.23
C THR A 75 26.32 1.51 14.76
N VAL A 76 25.02 1.54 14.49
CA VAL A 76 24.43 1.44 13.15
C VAL A 76 23.76 2.74 12.75
N MET A 77 23.83 3.04 11.47
CA MET A 77 23.05 4.07 10.81
C MET A 77 22.04 3.40 9.89
N GLY A 78 20.75 3.70 10.07
CA GLY A 78 19.71 3.28 9.15
C GLY A 78 19.40 4.38 8.16
N ILE A 79 19.32 4.00 6.89
CA ILE A 79 19.07 4.89 5.77
C ILE A 79 17.83 4.36 5.06
N LEU A 80 16.85 5.23 4.84
CA LEU A 80 15.59 4.88 4.22
C LEU A 80 15.31 5.82 3.05
N PHE A 81 15.16 5.25 1.86
CA PHE A 81 14.74 5.98 0.67
C PHE A 81 13.22 5.96 0.61
N VAL A 82 12.60 7.15 0.64
CA VAL A 82 11.15 7.32 0.63
C VAL A 82 10.75 8.40 -0.36
N ASN A 83 9.54 8.35 -0.91
CA ASN A 83 8.99 9.47 -1.69
C ASN A 83 8.60 10.64 -0.77
N ILE A 84 8.03 10.34 0.40
CA ILE A 84 7.45 11.30 1.33
C ILE A 84 7.96 10.97 2.74
N GLU A 85 8.44 12.00 3.44
CA GLU A 85 8.81 11.87 4.84
C GLU A 85 7.55 11.88 5.72
N LYS A 86 7.30 10.77 6.42
CA LYS A 86 6.25 10.67 7.44
C LYS A 86 6.87 10.45 8.82
N VAL A 87 6.28 11.06 9.85
CA VAL A 87 6.76 10.96 11.23
C VAL A 87 6.75 9.52 11.71
N GLU A 88 5.70 8.77 11.35
CA GLU A 88 5.50 7.37 11.67
C GLU A 88 6.59 6.49 11.02
N VAL A 89 6.91 6.74 9.75
CA VAL A 89 7.94 6.01 9.01
C VAL A 89 9.32 6.23 9.65
N ARG A 90 9.65 7.48 10.01
CA ARG A 90 10.89 7.80 10.72
C ARG A 90 10.95 7.15 12.11
N LYS A 91 9.81 7.08 12.82
CA LYS A 91 9.71 6.36 14.10
C LYS A 91 9.96 4.86 13.91
N LYS A 92 9.35 4.24 12.89
CA LYS A 92 9.59 2.84 12.52
C LYS A 92 11.07 2.59 12.20
N LEU A 93 11.73 3.50 11.47
CA LEU A 93 13.16 3.41 11.19
C LEU A 93 14.03 3.42 12.46
N ARG A 94 13.76 4.30 13.43
CA ARG A 94 14.48 4.31 14.71
C ARG A 94 14.27 3.04 15.51
N GLU A 95 13.04 2.53 15.55
CA GLU A 95 12.71 1.30 16.25
C GLU A 95 13.40 0.08 15.62
N ILE A 96 13.45 -0.01 14.30
CA ILE A 96 14.04 -1.15 13.60
C ILE A 96 15.57 -1.17 13.74
N ILE A 97 16.23 -0.01 13.73
CA ILE A 97 17.66 0.12 14.03
C ILE A 97 17.95 -0.40 15.45
N LYS A 98 17.17 0.06 16.44
CA LYS A 98 17.34 -0.38 17.83
C LYS A 98 17.18 -1.89 17.98
N GLN A 99 16.18 -2.48 17.32
CA GLN A 99 15.98 -3.93 17.32
C GLN A 99 17.15 -4.69 16.67
N PHE A 100 17.69 -4.16 15.58
CA PHE A 100 18.85 -4.73 14.90
C PHE A 100 20.08 -4.76 15.80
N GLU A 101 20.40 -3.64 16.45
CA GLU A 101 21.54 -3.54 17.36
C GLU A 101 21.40 -4.47 18.58
N GLN A 102 20.17 -4.58 19.11
CA GLN A 102 19.87 -5.49 20.22
C GLN A 102 20.03 -6.97 19.81
N LYS A 103 19.60 -7.33 18.61
CA LYS A 103 19.69 -8.71 18.10
C LYS A 103 21.13 -9.13 17.83
N PHE A 104 21.93 -8.25 17.23
CA PHE A 104 23.26 -8.62 16.71
C PHE A 104 24.44 -8.12 17.57
N LYS A 105 24.22 -7.28 18.58
CA LYS A 105 25.23 -6.80 19.55
C LYS A 105 26.54 -6.34 18.91
N LEU A 106 26.44 -5.30 18.08
CA LEU A 106 27.52 -4.89 17.18
C LEU A 106 28.67 -4.09 17.83
N LYS A 107 28.65 -3.86 19.15
CA LYS A 107 29.69 -3.09 19.86
C LYS A 107 31.09 -3.68 19.72
N ASP A 108 31.18 -5.02 19.73
CA ASP A 108 32.44 -5.76 19.68
C ASP A 108 32.67 -6.42 18.30
N TRP A 109 32.00 -5.94 17.25
CA TRP A 109 32.06 -6.57 15.94
C TRP A 109 33.45 -6.40 15.28
N ALA A 110 34.13 -7.52 15.03
CA ALA A 110 35.47 -7.57 14.46
C ALA A 110 35.54 -7.12 12.97
N GLY A 111 34.38 -7.05 12.29
CA GLY A 111 34.28 -6.60 10.91
C GLY A 111 34.39 -7.66 9.83
N THR A 112 34.11 -8.92 10.16
CA THR A 112 33.82 -9.94 9.16
C THR A 112 32.43 -9.70 8.59
N ILE A 113 32.40 -9.39 7.29
CA ILE A 113 31.18 -9.18 6.49
C ILE A 113 30.54 -10.55 6.22
N GLU A 114 29.88 -11.10 7.23
CA GLU A 114 28.95 -12.22 7.01
C GLU A 114 27.57 -11.62 6.73
N VAL A 115 27.35 -11.11 5.50
CA VAL A 115 26.05 -10.51 5.09
C VAL A 115 24.90 -11.48 5.37
N ASP A 116 25.13 -12.77 5.13
CA ASP A 116 24.18 -13.87 5.36
C ASP A 116 23.66 -13.94 6.81
N LYS A 117 24.45 -13.46 7.78
CA LYS A 117 24.05 -13.43 9.19
C LYS A 117 22.88 -12.47 9.45
N TYR A 118 22.80 -11.42 8.66
CA TYR A 118 21.82 -10.34 8.84
C TYR A 118 20.57 -10.53 7.96
N GLU A 119 20.62 -11.40 6.95
CA GLU A 119 19.52 -11.70 6.02
C GLU A 119 18.22 -12.06 6.74
N SER A 120 18.30 -12.85 7.82
CA SER A 120 17.14 -13.20 8.66
C SER A 120 16.39 -12.01 9.27
N PHE A 121 17.00 -10.81 9.24
CA PHE A 121 16.38 -9.59 9.74
C PHE A 121 15.51 -8.88 8.70
N LYS A 122 15.64 -9.23 7.41
CA LYS A 122 14.80 -8.66 6.34
C LYS A 122 13.31 -8.92 6.57
N GLU A 123 12.95 -10.09 7.10
CA GLU A 123 11.57 -10.41 7.47
C GLU A 123 11.00 -9.42 8.51
N ILE A 124 11.82 -9.00 9.49
CA ILE A 124 11.40 -8.06 10.53
C ILE A 124 11.25 -6.64 9.94
N ILE A 125 12.18 -6.24 9.07
CA ILE A 125 12.08 -4.98 8.31
C ILE A 125 10.80 -4.96 7.51
N PHE A 126 10.55 -6.01 6.72
CA PHE A 126 9.40 -6.10 5.84
C PHE A 126 8.10 -6.02 6.65
N LYS A 127 7.94 -6.83 7.70
CA LYS A 127 6.75 -6.78 8.59
C LYS A 127 6.51 -5.38 9.14
N LYS A 128 7.57 -4.68 9.54
CA LYS A 128 7.47 -3.32 10.09
C LYS A 128 6.93 -2.31 9.08
N PHE A 129 7.23 -2.50 7.80
CA PHE A 129 6.93 -1.57 6.70
C PHE A 129 5.86 -2.09 5.71
N ALA A 130 5.24 -3.24 5.97
CA ALA A 130 4.27 -3.86 5.06
C ALA A 130 3.09 -2.93 4.73
N THR A 131 2.61 -2.15 5.71
CA THR A 131 1.53 -1.16 5.55
C THR A 131 1.86 0.00 4.62
N GLU A 132 3.14 0.23 4.35
CA GLU A 132 3.61 1.27 3.43
C GLU A 132 3.68 0.78 1.98
N ILE A 133 3.61 -0.53 1.79
CA ILE A 133 3.69 -1.22 0.49
C ILE A 133 2.30 -1.66 0.06
N ILE A 134 1.52 -2.23 0.99
CA ILE A 134 0.21 -2.84 0.72
C ILE A 134 -0.90 -2.00 1.35
N GLN A 135 -1.88 -1.65 0.54
CA GLN A 135 -3.09 -0.97 0.96
C GLN A 135 -4.23 -1.97 1.20
N ILE A 136 -5.15 -1.60 2.09
CA ILE A 136 -6.36 -2.39 2.39
C ILE A 136 -7.24 -2.66 1.15
N SER A 137 -7.11 -1.82 0.12
CA SER A 137 -7.87 -1.87 -1.12
C SER A 137 -7.20 -2.68 -2.23
N ASP A 138 -5.96 -3.11 -2.02
CA ASP A 138 -5.24 -3.88 -3.01
C ASP A 138 -5.79 -5.30 -3.12
N VAL A 139 -5.74 -5.84 -4.33
CA VAL A 139 -6.23 -7.17 -4.69
C VAL A 139 -5.02 -8.06 -4.94
N PRO A 140 -4.71 -8.99 -4.03
CA PRO A 140 -3.70 -9.99 -4.30
C PRO A 140 -4.21 -10.98 -5.35
N ASN A 141 -3.31 -11.42 -6.22
CA ASN A 141 -3.55 -12.42 -7.26
C ASN A 141 -2.52 -13.53 -7.12
N LEU A 142 -2.94 -14.78 -7.22
CA LEU A 142 -2.01 -15.91 -7.29
C LEU A 142 -1.20 -15.82 -8.58
N THR A 143 0.10 -16.09 -8.51
CA THR A 143 0.93 -16.22 -9.72
C THR A 143 0.46 -17.40 -10.59
N PRO A 144 0.81 -17.45 -11.89
CA PRO A 144 0.53 -18.61 -12.72
C PRO A 144 1.09 -19.91 -12.12
N PHE A 145 2.28 -19.84 -11.51
CA PHE A 145 2.92 -20.96 -10.83
C PHE A 145 2.04 -21.52 -9.71
N VAL A 146 1.59 -20.69 -8.76
CA VAL A 146 0.75 -21.17 -7.65
C VAL A 146 -0.61 -21.68 -8.14
N ASN A 147 -1.21 -21.01 -9.14
CA ASN A 147 -2.46 -21.48 -9.74
C ASN A 147 -2.35 -22.86 -10.39
N GLU A 148 -1.22 -23.17 -11.03
CA GLU A 148 -0.95 -24.49 -11.60
C GLU A 148 -0.66 -25.50 -10.49
N PHE A 149 0.07 -25.09 -9.46
CA PHE A 149 0.40 -25.91 -8.30
C PHE A 149 -0.88 -26.37 -7.57
N PHE A 150 -1.82 -25.46 -7.31
CA PHE A 150 -3.11 -25.78 -6.67
C PHE A 150 -4.03 -26.70 -7.49
N LYS A 151 -3.81 -26.81 -8.81
CA LYS A 151 -4.60 -27.73 -9.66
C LYS A 151 -4.06 -29.16 -9.63
N THR A 152 -2.79 -29.33 -9.26
CA THR A 152 -2.04 -30.58 -9.42
C THR A 152 -1.71 -31.28 -8.11
N HIS A 153 -1.86 -30.59 -6.97
CA HIS A 153 -1.46 -31.09 -5.65
C HIS A 153 -2.61 -30.99 -4.64
N ASP A 154 -2.67 -31.97 -3.72
CA ASP A 154 -3.60 -31.95 -2.59
C ASP A 154 -3.05 -31.07 -1.45
N GLU A 155 -3.90 -30.70 -0.49
CA GLU A 155 -3.58 -29.72 0.57
C GLU A 155 -2.36 -30.10 1.44
N LEU A 156 -2.12 -31.40 1.64
CA LEU A 156 -0.98 -31.91 2.40
C LEU A 156 0.35 -31.72 1.65
N ASP A 157 0.33 -31.82 0.32
CA ASP A 157 1.51 -31.60 -0.52
C ASP A 157 1.89 -30.11 -0.53
N LEU A 158 0.91 -29.21 -0.45
CA LEU A 158 1.11 -27.76 -0.37
C LEU A 158 1.93 -27.33 0.84
N LEU A 159 1.71 -27.96 2.01
CA LEU A 159 2.46 -27.65 3.24
C LEU A 159 3.92 -28.10 3.15
N GLY A 160 4.17 -29.25 2.53
CA GLY A 160 5.50 -29.85 2.43
C GLY A 160 6.38 -29.18 1.39
N GLU A 161 5.85 -28.93 0.19
CA GLU A 161 6.65 -28.47 -0.95
C GLU A 161 6.88 -26.96 -0.95
N LEU A 162 5.89 -26.16 -0.50
CA LEU A 162 6.01 -24.70 -0.48
C LEU A 162 6.71 -24.18 0.79
N ASN A 163 6.96 -25.06 1.78
CA ASN A 163 7.55 -24.71 3.07
C ASN A 163 6.82 -23.54 3.78
N LEU A 164 5.50 -23.53 3.67
CA LEU A 164 4.64 -22.49 4.24
C LEU A 164 4.04 -22.95 5.57
N SER A 165 3.88 -22.00 6.50
CA SER A 165 3.07 -22.24 7.69
C SER A 165 1.59 -22.44 7.32
N ALA A 166 0.85 -23.20 8.13
CA ALA A 166 -0.58 -23.44 7.91
C ALA A 166 -1.39 -22.15 7.73
N GLY A 167 -1.07 -21.10 8.49
CA GLY A 167 -1.76 -19.80 8.37
C GLY A 167 -1.46 -19.04 7.07
N LEU A 168 -0.31 -19.27 6.44
CA LEU A 168 0.01 -18.70 5.12
C LEU A 168 -0.67 -19.50 4.01
N LEU A 169 -0.76 -20.83 4.16
CA LEU A 169 -1.49 -21.67 3.22
C LEU A 169 -2.98 -21.32 3.23
N GLU A 170 -3.58 -21.18 4.41
CA GLU A 170 -4.98 -20.76 4.54
C GLU A 170 -5.23 -19.42 3.85
N LEU A 171 -4.34 -18.43 4.06
CA LEU A 171 -4.41 -17.16 3.36
C LEU A 171 -4.35 -17.33 1.83
N LEU A 172 -3.39 -18.08 1.30
CA LEU A 172 -3.26 -18.32 -0.15
C LEU A 172 -4.54 -18.92 -0.73
N MET A 173 -5.17 -19.87 -0.02
CA MET A 173 -6.43 -20.49 -0.44
C MET A 173 -7.61 -19.51 -0.44
N ARG A 174 -7.52 -18.36 0.25
CA ARG A 174 -8.54 -17.29 0.22
C ARG A 174 -8.31 -16.25 -0.87
N ILE A 175 -7.14 -16.24 -1.51
CA ILE A 175 -6.81 -15.31 -2.58
C ILE A 175 -7.51 -15.77 -3.87
N ASP A 176 -8.52 -15.03 -4.29
CA ASP A 176 -9.36 -15.34 -5.45
C ASP A 176 -9.16 -14.36 -6.63
N GLY A 177 -8.21 -13.42 -6.51
CA GLY A 177 -7.95 -12.38 -7.51
C GLY A 177 -9.05 -11.33 -7.67
N THR A 178 -10.07 -11.35 -6.81
CA THR A 178 -11.19 -10.40 -6.85
C THR A 178 -11.41 -9.66 -5.54
N SER A 179 -11.08 -10.33 -4.44
CA SER A 179 -11.22 -9.82 -3.07
C SER A 179 -10.01 -8.99 -2.72
N ASP A 180 -10.22 -7.83 -2.11
CA ASP A 180 -9.13 -7.02 -1.60
C ASP A 180 -8.66 -7.49 -0.21
N VAL A 181 -7.56 -6.92 0.28
CA VAL A 181 -6.93 -7.29 1.55
C VAL A 181 -7.91 -7.27 2.73
N GLN A 182 -8.77 -6.24 2.81
CA GLN A 182 -9.75 -6.12 3.89
C GLN A 182 -10.83 -7.21 3.82
N GLU A 183 -11.33 -7.55 2.62
CA GLU A 183 -12.29 -8.65 2.47
C GLU A 183 -11.67 -10.00 2.85
N ILE A 184 -10.39 -10.20 2.50
CA ILE A 184 -9.63 -11.40 2.87
C ILE A 184 -9.46 -11.48 4.39
N ALA A 185 -9.07 -10.37 5.05
CA ALA A 185 -8.94 -10.30 6.51
C ALA A 185 -10.26 -10.67 7.21
N ASN A 186 -11.39 -10.13 6.73
CA ASN A 186 -12.71 -10.43 7.29
C ASN A 186 -13.07 -11.92 7.17
N ARG A 187 -12.70 -12.59 6.07
CA ARG A 187 -12.95 -14.03 5.88
C ARG A 187 -12.06 -14.92 6.73
N LEU A 188 -10.84 -14.46 7.01
CA LEU A 188 -9.90 -15.13 7.90
C LEU A 188 -10.18 -14.84 9.38
N GLU A 189 -11.16 -13.99 9.68
CA GLU A 189 -11.50 -13.54 11.03
C GLU A 189 -10.27 -12.97 11.78
N CYS A 190 -9.37 -12.28 11.07
CA CYS A 190 -8.15 -11.71 11.62
C CYS A 190 -8.09 -10.18 11.47
N PRO A 191 -7.25 -9.49 12.28
CA PRO A 191 -6.98 -8.07 12.08
C PRO A 191 -6.42 -7.78 10.68
N VAL A 192 -6.79 -6.63 10.12
CA VAL A 192 -6.40 -6.23 8.75
C VAL A 192 -4.89 -6.06 8.65
N GLU A 193 -4.26 -5.56 9.71
CA GLU A 193 -2.81 -5.42 9.81
C GLU A 193 -2.12 -6.78 9.71
N GLU A 194 -2.67 -7.82 10.33
CA GLU A 194 -2.14 -9.18 10.24
C GLU A 194 -2.28 -9.74 8.82
N ALA A 195 -3.41 -9.47 8.14
CA ALA A 195 -3.59 -9.84 6.75
C ALA A 195 -2.60 -9.11 5.83
N ILE A 196 -2.38 -7.80 6.04
CA ILE A 196 -1.37 -7.02 5.31
C ILE A 196 0.03 -7.62 5.49
N GLU A 197 0.42 -7.95 6.72
CA GLU A 197 1.73 -8.54 7.01
C GLU A 197 1.92 -9.89 6.29
N LYS A 198 0.91 -10.77 6.35
CA LYS A 198 0.96 -12.09 5.70
C LYS A 198 0.95 -12.00 4.17
N ILE A 199 0.10 -11.15 3.60
CA ILE A 199 0.06 -10.91 2.15
C ILE A 199 1.39 -10.31 1.70
N GLY A 200 1.91 -9.34 2.44
CA GLY A 200 3.20 -8.75 2.12
C GLY A 200 4.33 -9.75 2.14
N TYR A 201 4.35 -10.64 3.15
CA TYR A 201 5.34 -11.71 3.17
C TYR A 201 5.27 -12.60 1.92
N LEU A 202 4.08 -12.99 1.49
CA LEU A 202 3.89 -13.78 0.26
C LEU A 202 4.29 -13.02 -1.01
N PHE A 203 4.03 -11.70 -1.04
CA PHE A 203 4.42 -10.83 -2.15
C PHE A 203 5.95 -10.68 -2.22
N GLU A 204 6.62 -10.52 -1.08
CA GLU A 204 8.08 -10.39 -1.00
C GLU A 204 8.82 -11.65 -1.46
N LEU A 205 8.22 -12.83 -1.23
CA LEU A 205 8.75 -14.08 -1.77
C LEU A 205 8.71 -14.12 -3.31
N GLY A 206 7.97 -13.23 -3.97
CA GLY A 206 7.96 -13.00 -5.42
C GLY A 206 7.25 -14.08 -6.25
N ASP A 207 7.28 -15.33 -5.78
CA ASP A 207 6.78 -16.48 -6.55
C ASP A 207 5.31 -16.81 -6.26
N PHE A 208 4.75 -16.28 -5.17
CA PHE A 208 3.43 -16.72 -4.69
C PHE A 208 2.29 -15.85 -5.20
N ILE A 209 2.41 -14.54 -5.04
CA ILE A 209 1.35 -13.60 -5.39
C ILE A 209 1.89 -12.35 -6.08
N THR A 210 1.04 -11.74 -6.89
CA THR A 210 1.18 -10.35 -7.34
C THR A 210 0.12 -9.49 -6.65
N ILE A 211 0.35 -8.18 -6.62
CA ILE A 211 -0.61 -7.23 -6.04
C ILE A 211 -1.06 -6.28 -7.14
N GLU A 212 -2.37 -6.13 -7.26
CA GLU A 212 -2.98 -5.17 -8.16
C GLU A 212 -3.82 -4.16 -7.38
N SER A 213 -3.82 -2.91 -7.83
CA SER A 213 -4.74 -1.88 -7.32
C SER A 213 -5.79 -1.57 -8.40
N PRO A 214 -6.78 -2.44 -8.62
CA PRO A 214 -7.74 -2.26 -9.71
C PRO A 214 -8.61 -1.02 -9.46
N VAL A 215 -8.83 -0.26 -10.55
CA VAL A 215 -9.69 0.92 -10.60
C VAL A 215 -10.88 0.63 -11.48
N ASN A 216 -12.06 0.54 -10.88
CA ASN A 216 -13.33 0.30 -11.55
C ASN A 216 -14.11 1.60 -11.78
N GLU A 217 -15.01 1.59 -12.77
CA GLU A 217 -15.86 2.73 -13.12
C GLU A 217 -16.73 3.25 -11.97
N THR A 218 -17.14 2.35 -11.07
CA THR A 218 -17.99 2.66 -9.92
C THR A 218 -17.19 3.00 -8.66
N ASP A 219 -15.86 2.86 -8.68
CA ASP A 219 -15.04 3.17 -7.50
C ASP A 219 -15.08 4.68 -7.21
N ILE A 220 -15.02 5.04 -5.94
CA ILE A 220 -14.98 6.41 -5.46
C ILE A 220 -13.68 6.59 -4.69
N TYR A 221 -13.04 7.74 -4.88
CA TYR A 221 -11.76 8.07 -4.25
C TYR A 221 -11.87 9.32 -3.39
N VAL A 222 -10.99 9.43 -2.40
CA VAL A 222 -10.76 10.63 -1.61
C VAL A 222 -9.29 11.01 -1.66
N LEU A 223 -9.01 12.30 -1.74
CA LEU A 223 -7.64 12.82 -1.64
C LEU A 223 -7.11 12.62 -0.22
N THR A 224 -5.86 12.19 -0.12
CA THR A 224 -5.14 12.12 1.16
C THR A 224 -4.44 13.46 1.43
N PRO A 225 -3.98 13.72 2.67
CA PRO A 225 -3.12 14.88 2.95
C PRO A 225 -1.87 14.95 2.07
N GLU A 226 -1.35 13.80 1.64
CA GLU A 226 -0.20 13.66 0.75
C GLU A 226 -0.46 14.20 -0.66
N ALA A 227 -1.71 14.34 -1.10
CA ALA A 227 -2.02 14.98 -2.39
C ALA A 227 -1.91 16.51 -2.39
N MET A 228 -1.89 17.14 -1.22
CA MET A 228 -1.93 18.62 -1.14
C MET A 228 -0.80 19.33 -1.89
N PRO A 229 0.45 18.84 -1.90
CA PRO A 229 1.53 19.43 -2.70
C PRO A 229 1.24 19.45 -4.20
N VAL A 230 0.50 18.48 -4.76
CA VAL A 230 0.16 18.40 -6.20
C VAL A 230 -0.60 19.64 -6.70
N PHE A 231 -1.37 20.27 -5.80
CA PHE A 231 -2.18 21.44 -6.13
C PHE A 231 -1.42 22.77 -5.96
N ARG A 232 -0.19 22.75 -5.45
CA ARG A 232 0.67 23.92 -5.33
C ARG A 232 1.57 24.06 -6.55
N MET A 233 1.88 25.28 -6.97
CA MET A 233 2.79 25.53 -8.08
C MET A 233 4.23 25.20 -7.68
N ASN A 234 5.03 24.73 -8.65
CA ASN A 234 6.47 24.43 -8.49
C ASN A 234 6.77 23.41 -7.38
N THR A 235 5.86 22.45 -7.17
CA THR A 235 6.12 21.28 -6.34
C THR A 235 6.53 20.11 -7.23
N TYR A 236 7.40 19.26 -6.69
CA TYR A 236 7.83 18.07 -7.38
C TYR A 236 6.66 17.16 -7.73
N GLU A 237 5.73 16.93 -6.78
CA GLU A 237 4.58 16.05 -6.98
C GLU A 237 3.69 16.53 -8.13
N ARG A 238 3.51 17.86 -8.26
CA ARG A 238 2.80 18.44 -9.41
C ARG A 238 3.55 18.20 -10.71
N GLU A 239 4.86 18.49 -10.74
CA GLU A 239 5.68 18.29 -11.92
C GLU A 239 5.67 16.83 -12.37
N THR A 240 5.73 15.88 -11.45
CA THR A 240 5.62 14.44 -11.75
C THR A 240 4.30 14.08 -12.40
N ILE A 241 3.17 14.53 -11.83
CA ILE A 241 1.85 14.27 -12.43
C ILE A 241 1.74 14.93 -13.81
N VAL A 242 2.23 16.16 -13.97
CA VAL A 242 2.19 16.87 -15.26
C VAL A 242 3.10 16.22 -16.30
N ASN A 243 4.29 15.75 -15.90
CA ASN A 243 5.23 15.09 -16.80
C ASN A 243 4.71 13.73 -17.28
N LEU A 244 4.03 12.98 -16.41
CA LEU A 244 3.47 11.67 -16.74
C LEU A 244 2.14 11.76 -17.49
N PHE A 245 1.25 12.65 -17.06
CA PHE A 245 -0.16 12.64 -17.51
C PHE A 245 -0.65 13.95 -18.12
N GLY A 246 0.18 15.00 -18.13
CA GLY A 246 -0.18 16.34 -18.57
C GLY A 246 -1.11 17.08 -17.60
N SER A 247 -1.79 18.11 -18.09
CA SER A 247 -2.81 18.84 -17.33
C SER A 247 -3.98 17.96 -16.88
N ASP A 248 -4.31 16.94 -17.68
CA ASP A 248 -5.39 16.00 -17.39
C ASP A 248 -5.22 15.30 -16.05
N GLY A 249 -3.98 14.96 -15.66
CA GLY A 249 -3.71 14.33 -14.36
C GLY A 249 -4.12 15.23 -13.19
N ILE A 250 -3.84 16.53 -13.30
CA ILE A 250 -4.24 17.54 -12.30
C ILE A 250 -5.77 17.71 -12.31
N ASP A 251 -6.38 17.79 -13.48
CA ASP A 251 -7.83 17.96 -13.63
C ASP A 251 -8.61 16.76 -13.06
N ILE A 252 -8.11 15.54 -13.24
CA ILE A 252 -8.67 14.33 -12.63
C ILE A 252 -8.64 14.44 -11.11
N LEU A 253 -7.46 14.75 -10.53
CA LEU A 253 -7.30 14.87 -9.08
C LEU A 253 -8.14 15.98 -8.47
N LEU A 254 -8.31 17.11 -9.17
CA LEU A 254 -9.19 18.22 -8.75
C LEU A 254 -10.67 17.83 -8.72
N ASN A 255 -11.09 16.80 -9.47
CA ASN A 255 -12.47 16.33 -9.52
C ASN A 255 -12.78 15.21 -8.52
N ILE A 256 -11.79 14.77 -7.72
CA ILE A 256 -11.96 13.83 -6.61
C ILE A 256 -12.54 14.55 -5.41
N ASP A 257 -13.81 14.29 -5.10
CA ASP A 257 -14.56 14.97 -4.04
C ASP A 257 -15.16 14.00 -3.01
N SER A 258 -14.71 12.75 -2.97
CA SER A 258 -15.25 11.65 -2.16
C SER A 258 -16.69 11.22 -2.49
N SER A 259 -17.32 11.77 -3.55
CA SER A 259 -18.70 11.44 -3.93
C SER A 259 -18.84 10.95 -5.37
N ARG A 260 -18.03 11.51 -6.29
CA ARG A 260 -18.05 11.10 -7.70
C ARG A 260 -17.33 9.79 -7.89
N SER A 261 -17.96 8.89 -8.65
CA SER A 261 -17.29 7.70 -9.15
C SER A 261 -16.30 8.04 -10.26
N VAL A 262 -15.43 7.09 -10.62
CA VAL A 262 -14.53 7.22 -11.78
C VAL A 262 -15.29 7.59 -13.06
N GLN A 263 -16.44 6.96 -13.31
CA GLN A 263 -17.30 7.31 -14.44
C GLN A 263 -17.90 8.72 -14.30
N GLY A 264 -18.19 9.16 -13.08
CA GLY A 264 -18.64 10.53 -12.80
C GLY A 264 -17.57 11.57 -13.11
N ILE A 265 -16.30 11.27 -12.78
CA ILE A 265 -15.15 12.11 -13.15
C ILE A 265 -15.04 12.19 -14.67
N GLN A 266 -15.12 11.06 -15.37
CA GLN A 266 -15.08 10.99 -16.83
C GLN A 266 -16.13 11.90 -17.49
N LYS A 267 -17.38 11.81 -17.05
CA LYS A 267 -18.48 12.64 -17.57
C LYS A 267 -18.24 14.14 -17.32
N LYS A 268 -17.58 14.49 -16.22
CA LYS A 268 -17.34 15.88 -15.83
C LYS A 268 -16.16 16.51 -16.57
N THR A 269 -15.09 15.76 -16.77
CA THR A 269 -13.85 16.25 -17.38
C THR A 269 -13.79 15.99 -18.88
N ASN A 270 -14.60 15.07 -19.40
CA ASN A 270 -14.52 14.57 -20.78
C ASN A 270 -13.15 13.96 -21.13
N ILE A 271 -12.40 13.49 -20.12
CA ILE A 271 -11.14 12.77 -20.29
C ILE A 271 -11.44 11.28 -20.54
N ASP A 272 -10.61 10.63 -21.34
CA ASP A 272 -10.73 9.19 -21.62
C ASP A 272 -10.69 8.34 -20.34
N LEU A 273 -11.52 7.29 -20.28
CA LEU A 273 -11.68 6.47 -19.09
C LEU A 273 -10.39 5.72 -18.71
N GLU A 274 -9.65 5.20 -19.69
CA GLU A 274 -8.42 4.44 -19.41
C GLU A 274 -7.33 5.38 -18.90
N LYS A 275 -7.24 6.60 -19.43
CA LYS A 275 -6.36 7.63 -18.88
C LYS A 275 -6.71 7.99 -17.43
N ILE A 276 -8.00 8.09 -17.10
CA ILE A 276 -8.44 8.30 -15.71
C ILE A 276 -8.00 7.15 -14.82
N LYS A 277 -8.23 5.91 -15.25
CA LYS A 277 -7.81 4.72 -14.47
C LYS A 277 -6.30 4.70 -14.24
N GLU A 278 -5.50 5.04 -15.24
CA GLU A 278 -4.05 5.11 -15.13
C GLU A 278 -3.59 6.13 -14.08
N VAL A 279 -4.13 7.35 -14.14
CA VAL A 279 -3.84 8.41 -13.16
C VAL A 279 -4.24 7.99 -11.75
N LEU A 280 -5.41 7.36 -11.59
CA LEU A 280 -5.89 6.91 -10.29
C LEU A 280 -5.07 5.73 -9.75
N ARG A 281 -4.64 4.78 -10.60
CA ARG A 281 -3.73 3.69 -10.19
C ARG A 281 -2.43 4.25 -9.67
N PHE A 282 -1.78 5.12 -10.45
CA PHE A 282 -0.55 5.80 -10.05
C PHE A 282 -0.73 6.57 -8.74
N SER A 283 -1.79 7.37 -8.65
CA SER A 283 -2.07 8.18 -7.46
C SER A 283 -2.39 7.32 -6.23
N SER A 284 -2.97 6.13 -6.41
CA SER A 284 -3.22 5.18 -5.33
C SER A 284 -1.91 4.55 -4.84
N MET A 285 -1.02 4.16 -5.76
CA MET A 285 0.32 3.63 -5.44
C MET A 285 1.18 4.67 -4.70
N GLU A 286 1.12 5.92 -5.14
CA GLU A 286 1.80 7.05 -4.49
C GLU A 286 1.11 7.53 -3.20
N GLN A 287 0.00 6.88 -2.79
CA GLN A 287 -0.80 7.22 -1.61
C GLN A 287 -1.38 8.65 -1.63
N LEU A 288 -1.56 9.25 -2.81
CA LEU A 288 -2.20 10.56 -3.01
C LEU A 288 -3.72 10.45 -2.89
N ILE A 289 -4.27 9.27 -3.19
CA ILE A 289 -5.70 8.99 -3.07
C ILE A 289 -5.92 7.69 -2.30
N LYS A 290 -7.09 7.58 -1.69
CA LYS A 290 -7.58 6.36 -1.05
C LYS A 290 -8.93 5.99 -1.66
N ARG A 291 -9.15 4.71 -1.98
CA ARG A 291 -10.46 4.21 -2.38
C ARG A 291 -11.41 4.25 -1.18
N VAL A 292 -12.59 4.83 -1.37
CA VAL A 292 -13.66 4.89 -0.37
C VAL A 292 -14.62 3.74 -0.61
N ARG A 293 -14.92 2.98 0.44
CA ARG A 293 -16.00 1.98 0.36
C ARG A 293 -17.33 2.66 0.63
N VAL A 294 -18.24 2.50 -0.33
CA VAL A 294 -19.61 2.96 -0.17
C VAL A 294 -20.50 1.81 0.28
N HIS A 295 -21.15 2.04 1.42
CA HIS A 295 -22.09 1.12 2.04
C HIS A 295 -23.49 1.75 1.95
N PRO A 296 -24.36 1.23 1.07
CA PRO A 296 -25.71 1.76 0.94
C PRO A 296 -26.53 1.45 2.20
N ILE A 297 -27.32 2.44 2.63
CA ILE A 297 -28.31 2.36 3.71
C ILE A 297 -29.65 2.77 3.11
N ILE A 298 -30.65 1.90 3.19
CA ILE A 298 -32.02 2.25 2.77
C ILE A 298 -32.82 2.65 4.01
N ARG A 299 -33.21 3.93 4.08
CA ARG A 299 -33.84 4.50 5.30
C ARG A 299 -35.32 4.17 5.46
N GLU A 300 -36.04 3.95 4.36
CA GLU A 300 -37.48 3.74 4.35
C GLU A 300 -37.86 2.49 3.55
N SER A 301 -38.97 1.85 3.91
CA SER A 301 -39.52 0.74 3.15
C SER A 301 -40.00 1.24 1.78
N VAL A 302 -39.18 1.05 0.75
CA VAL A 302 -39.56 1.37 -0.62
C VAL A 302 -40.56 0.32 -1.13
N ASP A 303 -41.70 0.76 -1.66
CA ASP A 303 -42.65 -0.13 -2.31
C ASP A 303 -42.15 -0.51 -3.71
N LEU A 304 -41.48 -1.67 -3.80
CA LEU A 304 -40.94 -2.23 -5.04
C LEU A 304 -41.98 -2.44 -6.15
N ALA A 305 -43.27 -2.53 -5.81
CA ALA A 305 -44.33 -2.68 -6.80
C ALA A 305 -44.43 -1.46 -7.74
N THR A 306 -43.94 -0.30 -7.29
CA THR A 306 -43.93 0.94 -8.09
C THR A 306 -42.72 1.03 -9.03
N ILE A 307 -41.66 0.26 -8.78
CA ILE A 307 -40.36 0.40 -9.45
C ILE A 307 -40.09 -0.77 -10.41
N THR A 308 -40.64 -1.95 -10.13
CA THR A 308 -40.31 -3.17 -10.89
C THR A 308 -41.52 -3.90 -11.45
N PHE A 309 -41.50 -4.13 -12.77
CA PHE A 309 -42.53 -4.87 -13.49
C PHE A 309 -42.26 -6.39 -13.57
N ASP A 310 -41.04 -6.82 -13.22
CA ASP A 310 -40.61 -8.22 -13.30
C ASP A 310 -40.57 -8.86 -11.90
N LYS A 311 -41.27 -9.99 -11.74
CA LYS A 311 -41.34 -10.76 -10.49
C LYS A 311 -39.99 -11.35 -10.08
N GLU A 312 -39.15 -11.76 -11.03
CA GLU A 312 -37.84 -12.34 -10.72
C GLU A 312 -36.89 -11.27 -10.20
N LEU A 313 -36.83 -10.11 -10.86
CA LEU A 313 -36.04 -8.96 -10.43
C LEU A 313 -36.52 -8.41 -9.07
N SER A 314 -37.83 -8.41 -8.82
CA SER A 314 -38.39 -8.01 -7.52
C SER A 314 -37.83 -8.85 -6.38
N SER A 315 -37.63 -10.16 -6.59
CA SER A 315 -37.05 -11.05 -5.57
C SER A 315 -35.59 -10.73 -5.29
N ILE A 316 -34.80 -10.40 -6.33
CA ILE A 316 -33.39 -10.02 -6.20
C ILE A 316 -33.27 -8.66 -5.52
N PHE A 317 -34.09 -7.69 -5.91
CA PHE A 317 -34.07 -6.36 -5.31
C PHE A 317 -34.49 -6.36 -3.84
N LYS A 318 -35.45 -7.20 -3.43
CA LYS A 318 -35.74 -7.42 -2.00
C LYS A 318 -34.52 -7.89 -1.23
N LYS A 319 -33.73 -8.81 -1.80
CA LYS A 319 -32.49 -9.28 -1.18
C LYS A 319 -31.42 -8.18 -1.14
N ILE A 320 -31.27 -7.40 -2.21
CA ILE A 320 -30.37 -6.23 -2.23
C ILE A 320 -30.75 -5.27 -1.11
N MET A 321 -32.03 -4.90 -1.00
CA MET A 321 -32.50 -3.99 0.05
C MET A 321 -32.21 -4.52 1.45
N GLY A 322 -32.38 -5.83 1.67
CA GLY A 322 -32.06 -6.46 2.95
C GLY A 322 -30.58 -6.44 3.33
N LEU A 323 -29.68 -6.25 2.35
CA LEU A 323 -28.24 -6.11 2.57
C LEU A 323 -27.77 -4.64 2.55
N CYS A 324 -28.62 -3.69 2.17
CA CYS A 324 -28.32 -2.25 2.20
C CYS A 324 -28.57 -1.66 3.60
N ASP A 325 -27.83 -2.16 4.58
CA ASP A 325 -27.91 -1.81 5.99
C ASP A 325 -26.76 -0.90 6.46
N GLY A 326 -25.89 -0.48 5.54
CA GLY A 326 -24.66 0.26 5.84
C GLY A 326 -23.51 -0.60 6.35
N ASN A 327 -23.69 -1.91 6.52
CA ASN A 327 -22.63 -2.83 6.93
C ASN A 327 -22.00 -3.53 5.74
N HIS A 328 -22.76 -3.75 4.67
CA HIS A 328 -22.25 -4.36 3.45
C HIS A 328 -21.89 -3.32 2.39
N SER A 329 -20.73 -3.47 1.79
CA SER A 329 -20.29 -2.72 0.62
C SER A 329 -20.98 -3.23 -0.65
N LEU A 330 -20.99 -2.43 -1.72
CA LEU A 330 -21.54 -2.86 -3.01
C LEU A 330 -20.91 -4.17 -3.55
N ARG A 331 -19.62 -4.40 -3.30
CA ARG A 331 -18.92 -5.63 -3.71
C ARG A 331 -19.41 -6.84 -2.93
N GLU A 332 -19.57 -6.72 -1.61
CA GLU A 332 -20.08 -7.80 -0.77
C GLU A 332 -21.52 -8.15 -1.15
N ILE A 333 -22.37 -7.15 -1.42
CA ILE A 333 -23.74 -7.36 -1.89
C ILE A 333 -23.73 -8.08 -3.25
N ALA A 334 -22.90 -7.63 -4.19
CA ALA A 334 -22.73 -8.25 -5.51
C ALA A 334 -22.33 -9.72 -5.41
N LYS A 335 -21.34 -10.03 -4.57
CA LYS A 335 -20.84 -11.39 -4.35
C LYS A 335 -21.89 -12.28 -3.67
N ASN A 336 -22.51 -11.80 -2.60
CA ASN A 336 -23.51 -12.55 -1.84
C ASN A 336 -24.74 -12.93 -2.67
N LEU A 337 -25.11 -12.07 -3.62
CA LEU A 337 -26.28 -12.30 -4.47
C LEU A 337 -25.93 -12.88 -5.85
N ASN A 338 -24.64 -12.98 -6.18
CA ASN A 338 -24.15 -13.31 -7.52
C ASN A 338 -24.75 -12.37 -8.60
N VAL A 339 -24.75 -11.07 -8.32
CA VAL A 339 -25.31 -10.03 -9.19
C VAL A 339 -24.21 -9.02 -9.53
N PRO A 340 -24.04 -8.61 -10.80
CA PRO A 340 -23.05 -7.60 -11.16
C PRO A 340 -23.27 -6.25 -10.44
N ILE A 341 -22.19 -5.63 -9.96
CA ILE A 341 -22.21 -4.31 -9.30
C ILE A 341 -22.97 -3.24 -10.12
N PRO A 342 -22.85 -3.16 -11.46
CA PRO A 342 -23.61 -2.18 -12.25
C PRO A 342 -25.13 -2.34 -12.11
N VAL A 343 -25.63 -3.57 -11.95
CA VAL A 343 -27.07 -3.84 -11.77
C VAL A 343 -27.53 -3.33 -10.41
N ILE A 344 -26.77 -3.62 -9.35
CA ILE A 344 -27.05 -3.14 -8.00
C ILE A 344 -26.99 -1.61 -7.96
N THR A 345 -25.95 -1.01 -8.55
CA THR A 345 -25.76 0.43 -8.57
C THR A 345 -26.88 1.12 -9.35
N GLY A 346 -27.26 0.60 -10.52
CA GLY A 346 -28.38 1.13 -11.30
C GLY A 346 -29.71 1.09 -10.54
N PHE A 347 -29.96 0.01 -9.80
CA PHE A 347 -31.12 -0.10 -8.92
C PHE A 347 -31.08 0.95 -7.79
N LEU A 348 -29.96 1.05 -7.07
CA LEU A 348 -29.81 2.02 -5.96
C LEU A 348 -29.89 3.47 -6.44
N VAL A 349 -29.38 3.78 -7.63
CA VAL A 349 -29.55 5.10 -8.26
C VAL A 349 -31.02 5.38 -8.59
N THR A 350 -31.78 4.36 -9.01
CA THR A 350 -33.23 4.49 -9.27
C THR A 350 -34.02 4.76 -8.00
N LEU A 351 -33.54 4.29 -6.85
CA LEU A 351 -34.13 4.59 -5.54
C LEU A 351 -33.89 6.06 -5.09
N GLY A 352 -32.95 6.77 -5.72
CA GLY A 352 -32.70 8.19 -5.46
C GLY A 352 -32.46 8.50 -3.98
N ASP A 353 -33.27 9.41 -3.44
CA ASP A 353 -33.14 9.95 -2.07
C ASP A 353 -33.41 8.92 -0.96
N HIS A 354 -33.91 7.73 -1.30
CA HIS A 354 -34.12 6.65 -0.34
C HIS A 354 -32.83 5.91 0.04
N VAL A 355 -31.74 6.14 -0.69
CA VAL A 355 -30.43 5.52 -0.43
C VAL A 355 -29.47 6.55 0.14
N GLU A 356 -29.05 6.31 1.37
CA GLU A 356 -27.92 7.00 1.98
C GLU A 356 -26.63 6.19 1.76
N TRP A 357 -25.53 6.87 1.46
CA TRP A 357 -24.24 6.23 1.24
C TRP A 357 -23.33 6.49 2.44
N SER A 358 -23.17 5.49 3.29
CA SER A 358 -22.17 5.53 4.36
C SER A 358 -20.78 5.27 3.77
N LYS A 359 -19.84 6.16 4.05
CA LYS A 359 -18.43 6.02 3.66
C LYS A 359 -17.68 5.41 4.84
N LYS A 360 -17.12 4.22 4.65
CA LYS A 360 -16.31 3.52 5.66
C LYS A 360 -14.88 3.35 5.17
#